data_AF-A0A3L6KZD4-F1
#
_entry.id   AF-A0A3L6KZD4-F1
#
_cell.length_a   1.000
_cell.length_b   1.000
_cell.length_c   1.000
_cell.angle_alpha   90.00
_cell.angle_beta   90.00
_cell.angle_gamma   90.00
#
_symmetry.space_group_name_H-M   'P 1'
#
loop_
_entity.id
_entity.type
_entity.pdbx_description
1 polymer ?
#
loop_
_entity_poly.entity_id
_entity_poly.type
_entity_poly.pdbx_seq_one_letter_code
_entity_poly.pdbx_strand_id
1 'polypeptide(L)'
;MNDIYARRLAQATMFHQLMRCHGTLWAATQVTKEQMDYNFIREEFMRVNGRRAMPLLLGAAANENLHQSHLSHLSEHCAWGESARALAVQRQTPLSQRVAALGRMAETIHQVKTASTVQNLFNEQISCMEGISSFEEEPLIEGE
;
A
#
# COMPACT_ATOMS: atom_id res chain seq x y z
N MET A 1 17.94 -3.92 -11.74
CA MET A 1 17.01 -4.30 -12.83
C MET A 1 15.61 -4.64 -12.33
N ASN A 2 15.33 -4.57 -11.01
CA ASN A 2 14.06 -5.02 -10.43
C ASN A 2 12.83 -4.27 -10.96
N ASP A 3 12.90 -2.95 -11.13
CA ASP A 3 11.74 -2.16 -11.62
C ASP A 3 11.26 -2.62 -13.01
N ILE A 4 12.17 -3.11 -13.84
CA ILE A 4 11.86 -3.63 -15.17
C ILE A 4 11.06 -4.93 -15.05
N TYR A 5 11.47 -5.82 -14.14
CA TYR A 5 10.76 -7.07 -13.85
C TYR A 5 9.41 -6.80 -13.16
N ALA A 6 9.42 -5.93 -12.14
CA ALA A 6 8.23 -5.53 -11.41
C ALA A 6 7.14 -4.97 -12.35
N ARG A 7 7.51 -4.14 -13.33
CA ARG A 7 6.56 -3.62 -14.32
C ARG A 7 5.96 -4.72 -15.21
N ARG A 8 6.77 -5.69 -15.64
CA ARG A 8 6.30 -6.80 -16.47
C ARG A 8 5.35 -7.71 -15.68
N LEU A 9 5.68 -7.99 -14.42
CA LEU A 9 4.81 -8.74 -13.53
C LEU A 9 3.51 -7.98 -13.25
N ALA A 10 3.60 -6.66 -13.01
CA ALA A 10 2.43 -5.80 -12.82
C ALA A 10 1.44 -5.90 -14.00
N GLN A 11 1.95 -5.86 -15.23
CA GLN A 11 1.11 -5.99 -16.43
C GLN A 11 0.35 -7.32 -16.47
N ALA A 12 1.00 -8.43 -16.06
CA ALA A 12 0.34 -9.72 -15.95
C ALA A 12 -0.73 -9.71 -14.85
N THR A 13 -0.39 -9.24 -13.65
CA THR A 13 -1.29 -9.22 -12.49
C THR A 13 -2.50 -8.31 -12.70
N MET A 14 -2.33 -7.14 -13.32
CA MET A 14 -3.42 -6.16 -13.51
C MET A 14 -4.60 -6.74 -14.28
N PHE A 15 -4.36 -7.58 -15.29
CA PHE A 15 -5.44 -8.26 -16.00
C PHE A 15 -6.16 -9.28 -15.10
N HIS A 16 -5.41 -10.04 -14.31
CA HIS A 16 -6.00 -10.95 -13.32
C HIS A 16 -6.85 -10.22 -12.27
N GLN A 17 -6.41 -9.05 -11.80
CA GLN A 17 -7.22 -8.22 -10.90
C GLN A 17 -8.43 -7.63 -11.59
N LEU A 18 -8.32 -7.28 -12.88
CA LEU A 18 -9.45 -6.78 -13.66
C LEU A 18 -10.57 -7.81 -13.74
N MET A 19 -10.23 -9.08 -13.99
CA MET A 19 -11.23 -10.15 -14.12
C MET A 19 -12.17 -10.25 -12.92
N ARG A 20 -11.67 -10.01 -11.69
CA ARG A 20 -12.51 -10.04 -10.49
C ARG A 20 -13.19 -8.72 -10.16
N CYS A 21 -12.56 -7.58 -10.45
CA CYS A 21 -13.14 -6.26 -10.17
C CYS A 21 -14.14 -5.80 -11.24
N HIS A 22 -14.11 -6.40 -12.44
CA HIS A 22 -14.94 -5.99 -13.56
C HIS A 22 -16.44 -6.01 -13.24
N GLY A 23 -16.92 -6.99 -12.46
CA GLY A 23 -18.33 -7.05 -12.05
C GLY A 23 -18.74 -5.81 -11.24
N THR A 24 -17.91 -5.39 -10.28
CA THR A 24 -18.14 -4.19 -9.48
C THR A 24 -18.11 -2.93 -10.33
N LEU A 25 -17.09 -2.80 -11.20
CA LEU A 25 -16.94 -1.64 -12.07
C LEU A 25 -18.11 -1.53 -13.06
N TRP A 26 -18.51 -2.64 -13.68
CA TRP A 26 -19.60 -2.67 -14.65
C TRP A 26 -20.95 -2.36 -13.99
N ALA A 27 -21.20 -2.88 -12.80
CA ALA A 27 -22.40 -2.53 -12.04
C ALA A 27 -22.46 -1.03 -11.70
N ALA A 28 -21.31 -0.44 -11.32
CA ALA A 28 -21.22 0.99 -11.04
C ALA A 28 -21.57 1.84 -12.26
N THR A 29 -21.03 1.52 -13.44
CA THR A 29 -21.29 2.30 -14.67
C THR A 29 -22.75 2.21 -15.14
N GLN A 30 -23.47 1.14 -14.82
CA GLN A 30 -24.92 1.08 -15.08
C GLN A 30 -25.71 2.10 -14.26
N VAL A 31 -25.22 2.46 -13.07
CA VAL A 31 -25.85 3.45 -12.19
C VAL A 31 -25.37 4.85 -12.51
N THR A 32 -24.05 5.05 -12.60
CA THR A 32 -23.42 6.37 -12.83
C THR A 32 -23.55 6.84 -14.29
N LYS A 33 -23.89 5.93 -15.21
CA LYS A 33 -23.97 6.18 -16.66
C LYS A 33 -22.65 6.61 -17.29
N GLU A 34 -21.54 6.25 -16.65
CA GLU A 34 -20.20 6.44 -17.18
C GLU A 34 -19.87 5.41 -18.26
N GLN A 35 -18.93 5.76 -19.14
CA GLN A 35 -18.47 4.85 -20.18
C GLN A 35 -17.47 3.84 -19.60
N MET A 36 -17.78 2.54 -19.71
CA MET A 36 -16.84 1.48 -19.37
C MET A 36 -15.84 1.26 -20.51
N ASP A 37 -14.76 2.02 -20.51
CA ASP A 37 -13.67 1.91 -21.49
C ASP A 37 -12.30 1.68 -20.81
N TYR A 38 -11.24 1.58 -21.62
CA TYR A 38 -9.88 1.40 -21.10
C TYR A 38 -9.43 2.60 -20.24
N ASN A 39 -9.90 3.81 -20.54
CA ASN A 39 -9.49 5.00 -19.78
C ASN A 39 -10.07 4.95 -18.36
N PHE A 40 -11.33 4.56 -18.22
CA PHE A 40 -11.97 4.32 -16.94
C PHE A 40 -11.22 3.25 -16.13
N ILE A 41 -10.94 2.09 -16.74
CA ILE A 41 -10.23 0.99 -16.09
C ILE A 41 -8.81 1.41 -15.67
N ARG A 42 -8.11 2.15 -16.52
CA ARG A 42 -6.77 2.64 -16.23
C ARG A 42 -6.78 3.63 -15.07
N GLU A 43 -7.74 4.54 -15.02
CA GLU A 43 -7.88 5.49 -13.92
C GLU A 43 -8.16 4.79 -12.59
N GLU A 44 -9.04 3.79 -12.59
CA GLU A 44 -9.30 2.94 -11.42
C GLU A 44 -8.03 2.27 -10.91
N PHE A 45 -7.26 1.63 -11.80
CA PHE A 45 -5.99 1.04 -11.40
C PHE A 45 -4.92 2.06 -11.02
N MET A 46 -4.94 3.27 -11.57
CA MET A 46 -4.02 4.35 -11.16
C MET A 46 -4.32 4.78 -9.72
N ARG A 47 -5.60 4.93 -9.34
CA ARG A 47 -5.99 5.25 -7.97
C ARG A 47 -5.57 4.18 -6.97
N VAL A 48 -5.79 2.91 -7.31
CA VAL A 48 -5.47 1.78 -6.43
C VAL A 48 -3.96 1.59 -6.27
N ASN A 49 -3.21 1.53 -7.37
CA ASN A 49 -1.79 1.18 -7.34
C ASN A 49 -0.87 2.38 -7.09
N GLY A 50 -1.30 3.57 -7.53
CA GLY A 50 -0.52 4.80 -7.58
C GLY A 50 -0.50 5.61 -6.28
N ARG A 51 -0.55 4.94 -5.12
CA ARG A 51 -0.46 5.61 -3.82
C ARG A 51 0.94 6.15 -3.56
N ARG A 52 1.01 7.35 -2.98
CA ARG A 52 2.27 8.03 -2.68
C ARG A 52 2.40 8.22 -1.18
N ALA A 53 3.49 7.73 -0.61
CA ALA A 53 3.84 8.11 0.75
C ALA A 53 4.36 9.55 0.77
N MET A 54 3.64 10.40 1.51
CA MET A 54 4.04 11.78 1.80
C MET A 54 5.08 11.82 2.92
N PRO A 55 5.67 12.98 3.25
CA PRO A 55 6.55 13.09 4.42
C PRO A 55 5.80 12.69 5.69
N LEU A 56 6.10 11.50 6.23
CA LEU A 56 5.39 10.91 7.38
C LEU A 56 5.63 11.64 8.71
N LEU A 57 6.47 12.69 8.71
CA LEU A 57 6.55 13.65 9.81
C LEU A 57 5.27 14.49 9.94
N LEU A 58 4.53 14.67 8.84
CA LEU A 58 3.21 15.28 8.87
C LEU A 58 2.21 14.23 9.36
N GLY A 59 1.63 14.42 10.55
CA GLY A 59 0.62 13.50 11.09
C GLY A 59 -0.55 13.27 10.13
N ALA A 60 -0.98 14.31 9.41
CA ALA A 60 -2.02 14.20 8.39
C ALA A 60 -1.70 13.21 7.27
N ALA A 61 -0.41 13.07 6.91
CA ALA A 61 0.03 12.08 5.92
C ALA A 61 -0.01 10.65 6.48
N ALA A 62 0.27 10.47 7.77
CA ALA A 62 0.25 9.17 8.43
C ALA A 62 -1.17 8.66 8.69
N ASN A 63 -2.16 9.56 8.75
CA ASN A 63 -3.56 9.24 9.05
C ASN A 63 -4.41 8.96 7.79
N GLU A 64 -3.82 8.98 6.59
CA GLU A 64 -4.52 8.72 5.34
C GLU A 64 -4.78 7.21 5.17
N ASN A 65 -6.07 6.82 5.11
CA ASN A 65 -6.48 5.41 5.17
C ASN A 65 -7.21 4.90 3.90
N LEU A 66 -7.44 5.74 2.87
CA LEU A 66 -8.22 5.35 1.69
C LEU A 66 -7.55 4.20 0.92
N HIS A 67 -6.21 4.16 0.94
CA HIS A 67 -5.45 3.10 0.30
C HIS A 67 -5.61 1.71 0.98
N GLN A 68 -6.18 1.64 2.19
CA GLN A 68 -6.33 0.42 2.98
C GLN A 68 -7.74 -0.19 2.91
N SER A 69 -8.58 0.27 1.97
CA SER A 69 -9.90 -0.32 1.75
C SER A 69 -9.83 -1.77 1.26
N HIS A 70 -10.88 -2.56 1.48
CA HIS A 70 -10.95 -3.94 1.00
C HIS A 70 -10.79 -4.03 -0.52
N LEU A 71 -11.45 -3.15 -1.28
CA LEU A 71 -11.36 -3.18 -2.73
C LEU A 71 -9.97 -2.79 -3.23
N SER A 72 -9.33 -1.79 -2.62
CA SER A 72 -7.96 -1.39 -3.01
C SER A 72 -6.96 -2.51 -2.71
N HIS A 73 -7.03 -3.16 -1.54
CA HIS A 73 -6.17 -4.29 -1.21
C HIS A 73 -6.33 -5.46 -2.18
N LEU A 74 -7.57 -5.75 -2.56
CA LEU A 74 -7.80 -6.78 -3.54
C LEU A 74 -7.20 -6.31 -4.88
N SER A 75 -7.61 -5.18 -5.43
CA SER A 75 -7.31 -4.79 -6.82
C SER A 75 -5.87 -4.35 -7.09
N GLU A 76 -5.07 -4.19 -6.04
CA GLU A 76 -3.65 -3.85 -6.13
C GLU A 76 -2.80 -4.99 -6.76
N HIS A 77 -1.81 -4.62 -7.58
CA HIS A 77 -0.82 -5.55 -8.10
C HIS A 77 0.34 -5.80 -7.11
N CYS A 78 1.02 -6.93 -7.19
CA CYS A 78 2.13 -7.28 -6.27
C CYS A 78 3.49 -6.64 -6.59
N ALA A 79 3.59 -5.80 -7.64
CA ALA A 79 4.88 -5.27 -8.12
C ALA A 79 5.66 -4.41 -7.10
N TRP A 80 4.99 -3.91 -6.07
CA TRP A 80 5.64 -3.19 -4.97
C TRP A 80 6.52 -4.10 -4.12
N GLY A 81 6.24 -5.41 -4.02
CA GLY A 81 7.06 -6.38 -3.29
C GLY A 81 8.36 -6.75 -4.03
N GLU A 82 8.32 -6.75 -5.37
CA GLU A 82 9.46 -7.11 -6.23
C GLU A 82 10.57 -6.04 -6.28
N SER A 83 10.19 -4.77 -6.09
CA SER A 83 11.13 -3.64 -6.08
C SER A 83 11.05 -2.86 -4.78
N ALA A 84 12.12 -2.92 -3.99
CA ALA A 84 12.25 -2.14 -2.75
C ALA A 84 12.05 -0.63 -2.96
N ARG A 85 12.39 -0.10 -4.14
CA ARG A 85 12.14 1.31 -4.47
C ARG A 85 10.66 1.59 -4.74
N ALA A 86 9.94 0.66 -5.36
CA ALA A 86 8.49 0.77 -5.53
C ALA A 86 7.77 0.70 -4.18
N LEU A 87 8.18 -0.22 -3.29
CA LEU A 87 7.74 -0.25 -1.89
C LEU A 87 7.98 1.11 -1.20
N ALA A 88 9.18 1.68 -1.36
CA ALA A 88 9.51 2.98 -0.78
C ALA A 88 8.71 4.15 -1.37
N VAL A 89 8.21 4.05 -2.61
CA VAL A 89 7.30 5.06 -3.17
C VAL A 89 5.91 4.97 -2.53
N GLN A 90 5.40 3.75 -2.36
CA GLN A 90 4.07 3.53 -1.79
C GLN A 90 4.03 3.76 -0.27
N ARG A 91 5.10 3.40 0.46
CA ARG A 91 5.15 3.50 1.93
C ARG A 91 6.26 4.37 2.53
N GLN A 92 7.39 4.59 1.88
CA GLN A 92 8.73 4.99 2.43
C GLN A 92 9.62 3.81 2.87
N THR A 93 10.90 4.09 3.12
CA THR A 93 11.87 3.06 3.56
C THR A 93 11.59 2.65 5.01
N PRO A 94 11.76 1.37 5.39
CA PRO A 94 11.32 0.86 6.71
C PRO A 94 11.87 1.65 7.91
N LEU A 95 13.15 2.02 7.88
CA LEU A 95 13.76 2.85 8.93
C LEU A 95 13.15 4.26 8.98
N SER A 96 12.88 4.88 7.83
CA SER A 96 12.35 6.25 7.77
C SER A 96 10.95 6.36 8.37
N GLN A 97 10.12 5.31 8.25
CA GLN A 97 8.80 5.26 8.88
C GLN A 97 8.89 5.27 10.41
N ARG A 98 9.79 4.44 10.97
CA ARG A 98 9.97 4.34 12.43
C ARG A 98 10.56 5.61 13.02
N VAL A 99 11.53 6.22 12.34
CA VAL A 99 12.09 7.50 12.76
C VAL A 99 11.07 8.63 12.61
N ALA A 100 10.19 8.59 11.59
CA ALA A 100 9.11 9.56 11.46
C ALA A 100 8.08 9.47 12.59
N ALA A 101 7.78 8.26 13.09
CA ALA A 101 6.93 8.06 14.26
C ALA A 101 7.49 8.74 15.52
N LEU A 102 8.81 8.63 15.74
CA LEU A 102 9.50 9.39 16.77
C LEU A 102 9.40 10.91 16.52
N GLY A 103 9.64 11.34 15.27
CA GLY A 103 9.65 12.76 14.90
C GLY A 103 8.30 13.47 15.09
N ARG A 104 7.19 12.75 14.93
CA ARG A 104 5.83 13.24 15.22
C ARG A 104 5.35 12.96 16.64
N MET A 105 6.24 12.52 17.53
CA MET A 105 5.96 12.19 18.94
C MET A 105 4.87 11.13 19.14
N ALA A 106 4.66 10.24 18.16
CA ALA A 106 3.71 9.14 18.27
C ALA A 106 4.30 7.92 19.01
N GLU A 107 5.63 7.85 19.12
CA GLU A 107 6.34 6.72 19.74
C GLU A 107 7.54 7.21 20.57
N THR A 108 7.94 6.47 21.60
CA THR A 108 9.10 6.85 22.43
C THR A 108 10.43 6.55 21.76
N ILE A 109 11.48 7.32 22.13
CA ILE A 109 12.86 7.11 21.65
C ILE A 109 13.33 5.66 21.89
N HIS A 110 13.02 5.11 23.06
CA HIS A 110 13.47 3.77 23.43
C HIS A 110 12.78 2.69 22.58
N GLN A 111 11.46 2.77 22.41
CA GLN A 111 10.71 1.82 21.57
C GLN A 111 11.19 1.85 20.12
N VAL A 112 11.34 3.05 19.54
CA VAL A 112 11.85 3.20 18.17
C VAL A 112 13.26 2.66 18.04
N LYS A 113 14.16 2.93 19.00
CA LYS A 113 15.53 2.41 18.97
C LYS A 113 15.58 0.88 19.01
N THR A 114 14.76 0.25 19.84
CA THR A 114 14.68 -1.22 19.95
C THR A 114 14.23 -1.85 18.63
N ALA A 115 13.17 -1.29 18.03
CA ALA A 115 12.58 -1.80 16.82
C ALA A 115 13.40 -1.46 15.55
N SER A 116 14.20 -0.39 15.57
CA SER A 116 15.02 0.05 14.41
C SER A 116 16.33 -0.71 14.23
N THR A 117 16.50 -1.84 14.90
CA THR A 117 17.64 -2.75 14.69
C THR A 117 17.58 -3.36 13.29
N VAL A 118 18.73 -3.50 12.64
CA VAL A 118 18.83 -3.95 11.23
C VAL A 118 18.20 -5.33 11.04
N GLN A 119 18.37 -6.23 12.01
CA GLN A 119 17.79 -7.58 11.99
C GLN A 119 16.26 -7.54 11.91
N ASN A 120 15.63 -6.65 12.69
CA ASN A 120 14.18 -6.49 12.68
C ASN A 120 13.70 -5.91 11.35
N LEU A 121 14.33 -4.83 10.89
CA LEU A 121 13.95 -4.16 9.64
C LEU A 121 14.07 -5.10 8.43
N PHE A 122 15.10 -5.96 8.41
CA PHE A 122 15.28 -6.96 7.36
C PHE A 122 14.17 -8.01 7.38
N ASN A 123 13.89 -8.61 8.55
CA ASN A 123 12.88 -9.65 8.69
C ASN A 123 11.47 -9.12 8.37
N GLU A 124 11.14 -7.93 8.85
CA GLU A 124 9.86 -7.26 8.58
C GLU A 124 9.68 -6.90 7.11
N GLN A 125 10.77 -6.48 6.44
CA GLN A 125 10.71 -6.15 5.03
C GLN A 125 10.45 -7.40 4.19
N ILE A 126 11.11 -8.52 4.48
CA ILE A 126 10.87 -9.79 3.77
C ILE A 126 9.46 -10.30 4.04
N SER A 127 9.03 -10.32 5.31
CA SER A 127 7.69 -10.78 5.66
C SER A 127 6.62 -9.93 4.97
N CYS A 128 6.80 -8.60 4.91
CA CYS A 128 5.91 -7.70 4.20
C CYS A 128 5.88 -7.96 2.68
N MET A 129 7.01 -8.27 2.04
CA MET A 129 7.07 -8.57 0.61
C MET A 129 6.35 -9.88 0.27
N GLU A 130 6.44 -10.87 1.15
CA GLU A 130 5.81 -12.19 0.99
C GLU A 130 4.34 -12.23 1.45
N GLY A 131 3.81 -11.14 2.02
CA GLY A 131 2.43 -11.08 2.52
C GLY A 131 2.22 -11.79 3.86
N ILE A 132 3.28 -11.91 4.68
CA ILE A 132 3.24 -12.50 6.02
C ILE A 132 3.29 -11.38 7.06
N SER A 133 2.25 -11.29 7.89
CA SER A 133 2.15 -10.31 8.97
C SER A 133 1.33 -10.84 10.14
N SER A 134 1.49 -10.21 11.30
CA SER A 134 0.55 -10.36 12.42
C SER A 134 -0.75 -9.62 12.12
N PHE A 135 -1.88 -10.20 12.51
CA PHE A 135 -3.20 -9.59 12.41
C PHE A 135 -3.80 -9.52 13.80
N GLU A 136 -4.04 -8.31 14.29
CA GLU A 136 -4.87 -8.07 15.46
C GLU A 136 -6.31 -7.87 14.95
N GLU A 137 -7.11 -8.94 14.98
CA GLU A 137 -8.47 -8.96 14.39
C GLU A 137 -9.41 -7.94 15.04
N GLU A 138 -9.19 -7.66 16.33
CA GLU A 138 -9.92 -6.65 17.09
C GLU A 138 -9.00 -5.44 17.33
N PRO A 139 -9.00 -4.42 16.45
CA PRO A 139 -8.24 -3.20 16.70
C PRO A 139 -8.89 -2.39 17.83
N LEU A 140 -8.06 -1.76 18.67
CA LEU A 140 -8.56 -0.74 19.59
C LEU A 140 -8.79 0.55 18.81
N ILE A 141 -10.04 0.80 18.44
CA ILE A 141 -10.46 2.06 17.84
C ILE A 141 -10.73 3.01 19.00
N GLU A 142 -9.82 3.94 19.26
CA GLU A 142 -10.09 5.04 20.18
C GLU A 142 -11.30 5.82 19.64
N GLY A 143 -12.44 5.70 20.33
CA GLY A 143 -13.62 6.50 20.00
C GLY A 143 -13.33 7.97 20.25
N GLU A 144 -13.70 8.83 19.31
CA GLU A 144 -13.82 10.27 19.56
C GLU A 144 -14.82 10.56 20.70
#